data_AF-A0A960CUN8-F1
#
_entry.id   AF-A0A960CUN8-F1
#
_cell.length_a   1.000
_cell.length_b   1.000
_cell.length_c   1.000
_cell.angle_alpha   90.00
_cell.angle_beta   90.00
_cell.angle_gamma   90.00
#
_symmetry.space_group_name_H-M   'P 1'
#
loop_
_entity.id
_entity.type
_entity.pdbx_description
1 polymer ?
#
loop_
_entity_poly.entity_id
_entity_poly.type
_entity_poly.pdbx_seq_one_letter_code
_entity_poly.pdbx_strand_id
1 'polypeptide(L)'
;MDAMIEELYRSFARYPLPARIEVCEQCGPEWTAEDIRRTPLREISLLQLEALHVMSLDDNAFRHFFPRMIEALLSEFGPVFAFSLASLRGRTPQWPDAEAALVRRLVDTLWTELLGAFPAQLGYFSDTPTLIDFTYWCDAPVPEYLRHWQRLETRPAAEHLADLVDYVYTIGEPEEPAVKPVITEWLRQPVIGERLRNAGCDGAHELWSVCATA
;
A
#
# COMPACT_ATOMS: atom_id res chain seq x y z
N MET A 1 7.17 -12.24 -0.26
CA MET A 1 7.58 -10.84 -0.02
C MET A 1 9.11 -10.62 0.05
N ASP A 2 9.88 -11.37 0.84
CA ASP A 2 11.32 -11.12 1.08
C ASP A 2 12.17 -10.91 -0.19
N ALA A 3 11.98 -11.73 -1.23
CA ALA A 3 12.70 -11.61 -2.49
C ALA A 3 12.45 -10.25 -3.20
N MET A 4 11.23 -9.71 -3.08
CA MET A 4 10.85 -8.39 -3.61
C MET A 4 11.61 -7.29 -2.86
N ILE A 5 11.70 -7.40 -1.53
CA ILE A 5 12.46 -6.45 -0.70
C ILE A 5 13.95 -6.46 -1.06
N GLU A 6 14.54 -7.63 -1.23
CA GLU A 6 15.93 -7.75 -1.68
C GLU A 6 16.16 -7.15 -3.07
N GLU A 7 15.19 -7.28 -3.98
CA GLU A 7 15.25 -6.65 -5.30
C GLU A 7 15.15 -5.12 -5.22
N LEU A 8 14.28 -4.59 -4.36
CA LEU A 8 14.20 -3.15 -4.10
C LEU A 8 15.53 -2.61 -3.60
N TYR A 9 16.10 -3.19 -2.54
CA TYR A 9 17.39 -2.76 -2.02
C TYR A 9 18.48 -2.80 -3.09
N ARG A 10 18.54 -3.87 -3.89
CA ARG A 10 19.53 -4.00 -4.96
C ARG A 10 19.37 -2.94 -6.05
N SER A 11 18.16 -2.68 -6.52
CA SER A 11 17.89 -1.73 -7.61
C SER A 11 18.13 -0.28 -7.21
N PHE A 12 17.78 0.05 -5.96
CA PHE A 12 17.90 1.41 -5.41
C PHE A 12 19.25 1.67 -4.72
N ALA A 13 20.12 0.66 -4.55
CA ALA A 13 21.47 0.84 -3.98
C ALA A 13 22.36 1.84 -4.73
N ARG A 14 22.06 2.13 -6.00
CA ARG A 14 22.76 3.16 -6.79
C ARG A 14 22.51 4.59 -6.31
N TYR A 15 21.46 4.81 -5.52
CA TYR A 15 21.12 6.12 -4.96
C TYR A 15 21.87 6.29 -3.64
N PRO A 16 22.87 7.19 -3.56
CA PRO A 16 23.65 7.37 -2.34
C PRO A 16 22.81 8.07 -1.27
N LEU A 17 23.22 7.92 -0.01
CA LEU A 17 22.70 8.71 1.09
C LEU A 17 22.87 10.21 0.77
N PRO A 18 21.83 11.05 0.90
CA PRO A 18 21.94 12.48 0.58
C PRO A 18 23.02 13.20 1.38
N ALA A 19 23.75 14.10 0.71
CA ALA A 19 24.80 14.90 1.34
C ALA A 19 24.28 15.84 2.43
N ARG A 20 23.00 16.23 2.34
CA ARG A 20 22.28 16.98 3.37
C ARG A 20 21.00 16.21 3.70
N ILE A 21 20.78 15.99 4.99
CA ILE A 21 19.55 15.45 5.54
C ILE A 21 19.18 16.34 6.70
N GLU A 22 17.89 16.59 6.86
CA GLU A 22 17.33 17.38 7.95
C GLU A 22 16.45 16.45 8.78
N VAL A 23 16.60 16.51 10.10
CA VAL A 23 15.76 15.77 11.03
C VAL A 23 14.85 16.79 11.71
N CYS A 24 13.55 16.57 11.63
CA CYS A 24 12.55 17.41 12.28
C CYS A 24 12.73 17.32 13.81
N GLU A 25 13.11 18.43 14.44
CA GLU A 25 13.34 18.51 15.90
C GLU A 25 12.09 18.17 16.73
N GLN A 26 10.89 18.32 16.16
CA GLN A 26 9.64 17.98 16.84
C GLN A 26 9.23 16.52 16.63
N CYS A 27 9.59 15.94 15.49
CA CYS A 27 9.16 14.62 15.06
C CYS A 27 10.13 13.53 15.54
N GLY A 28 11.41 13.88 15.71
CA GLY A 28 12.45 13.00 16.21
C GLY A 28 13.47 13.74 17.06
N PRO A 29 13.07 14.37 18.19
CA PRO A 29 13.97 15.11 19.08
C PRO A 29 15.15 14.28 19.62
N GLU A 30 15.04 12.95 19.60
CA GLU A 30 16.07 12.01 20.03
C GLU A 30 17.17 11.74 18.99
N TRP A 31 16.99 12.16 17.73
CA TRP A 31 17.95 11.90 16.65
C TRP A 31 18.50 13.18 16.04
N THR A 32 19.80 13.16 15.75
CA THR A 32 20.45 14.15 14.90
C THR A 32 20.63 13.62 13.48
N ALA A 33 20.94 14.51 12.54
CA ALA A 33 21.36 14.11 11.20
C ALA A 33 22.61 13.20 11.21
N GLU A 34 23.50 13.32 12.21
CA GLU A 34 24.67 12.45 12.29
C GLU A 34 24.31 11.04 12.79
N ASP A 35 23.33 10.92 13.69
CA ASP A 35 22.81 9.63 14.15
C ASP A 35 22.22 8.85 12.97
N ILE A 36 21.35 9.50 12.18
CA ILE A 36 20.77 8.91 10.97
C ILE A 36 21.85 8.47 9.97
N ARG A 37 22.90 9.28 9.76
CA ARG A 37 24.00 8.93 8.84
C ARG A 37 24.79 7.69 9.27
N ARG A 38 24.85 7.44 10.58
CA ARG A 38 25.56 6.31 11.16
C ARG A 38 24.71 5.05 11.21
N THR A 39 23.39 5.18 11.22
CA THR A 39 22.47 4.05 11.18
C THR A 39 22.49 3.40 9.79
N PRO A 40 22.78 2.10 9.69
CA PRO A 40 22.64 1.36 8.43
C PRO A 40 21.21 1.51 7.87
N LEU A 41 21.06 1.66 6.56
CA LEU A 41 19.74 1.90 5.94
C LEU A 41 18.68 0.88 6.39
N ARG A 42 19.03 -0.40 6.50
CA ARG A 42 18.13 -1.48 6.95
C ARG A 42 17.69 -1.39 8.42
N GLU A 43 18.44 -0.64 9.23
CA GLU A 43 18.20 -0.46 10.65
C GLU A 43 17.47 0.86 10.96
N ILE A 44 17.28 1.73 9.97
CA ILE A 44 16.50 2.96 10.13
C ILE A 44 15.07 2.58 10.52
N SER A 45 14.57 3.08 11.65
CA SER A 45 13.22 2.79 12.12
C SER A 45 12.16 3.56 11.32
N LEU A 46 10.89 3.15 11.43
CA LEU A 46 9.78 3.88 10.82
C LEU A 46 9.73 5.33 11.36
N LEU A 47 9.87 5.53 12.67
CA LEU A 47 9.93 6.86 13.30
C LEU A 47 11.10 7.72 12.79
N GLN A 48 12.25 7.12 12.50
CA GLN A 48 13.36 7.85 11.89
C GLN A 48 13.05 8.29 10.45
N LEU A 49 12.36 7.46 9.66
CA LEU A 49 11.88 7.86 8.33
C LEU A 49 10.84 9.00 8.40
N GLU A 50 9.97 8.97 9.42
CA GLU A 50 9.02 10.06 9.68
C GLU A 50 9.74 11.36 10.05
N ALA A 51 10.74 11.28 10.95
CA ALA A 51 11.53 12.42 11.37
C ALA A 51 12.36 13.04 10.24
N LEU A 52 12.72 12.25 9.22
CA LEU A 52 13.35 12.73 7.98
C LEU A 52 12.38 13.36 6.99
N HIS A 53 11.07 13.25 7.22
CA HIS A 53 10.03 13.59 6.26
C HIS A 53 10.34 13.01 4.86
N VAL A 54 10.63 11.71 4.78
CA VAL A 54 11.13 11.09 3.54
C VAL A 54 10.28 11.38 2.29
N MET A 55 8.96 11.54 2.47
CA MET A 55 8.04 11.88 1.38
C MET A 55 8.26 13.28 0.79
N SER A 56 8.86 14.20 1.55
CA SER A 56 9.18 15.58 1.14
C SER A 56 10.55 15.73 0.48
N LEU A 57 11.34 14.66 0.44
CA LEU A 57 12.67 14.66 -0.19
C LEU A 57 12.56 14.71 -1.72
N ASP A 58 13.63 15.18 -2.37
CA ASP A 58 13.78 15.05 -3.83
C ASP A 58 13.80 13.58 -4.26
N ASP A 59 13.58 13.31 -5.54
CA ASP A 59 13.42 11.94 -6.01
C ASP A 59 14.65 11.05 -5.79
N ASN A 60 15.88 11.55 -5.89
CA ASN A 60 17.05 10.70 -5.66
C ASN A 60 17.19 10.38 -4.17
N ALA A 61 17.00 11.39 -3.32
CA ALA A 61 17.02 11.23 -1.88
C ALA A 61 15.90 10.29 -1.39
N PHE A 62 14.69 10.44 -1.90
CA PHE A 62 13.58 9.55 -1.58
C PHE A 62 13.84 8.12 -2.08
N ARG A 63 14.36 7.95 -3.31
CA ARG A 63 14.72 6.64 -3.86
C ARG A 63 15.77 5.90 -3.03
N HIS A 64 16.65 6.60 -2.32
CA HIS A 64 17.56 5.99 -1.36
C HIS A 64 16.81 5.33 -0.19
N PHE A 65 15.79 6.00 0.36
CA PHE A 65 15.02 5.51 1.50
C PHE A 65 13.82 4.63 1.13
N PHE A 66 13.41 4.62 -0.14
CA PHE A 66 12.22 3.90 -0.61
C PHE A 66 12.20 2.41 -0.24
N PRO A 67 13.26 1.59 -0.47
CA PRO A 67 13.25 0.19 -0.07
C PRO A 67 13.00 0.00 1.43
N ARG A 68 13.60 0.87 2.25
CA ARG A 68 13.47 0.80 3.70
C ARG A 68 12.08 1.20 4.17
N MET A 69 11.50 2.23 3.55
CA MET A 69 10.13 2.63 3.83
C MET A 69 9.16 1.47 3.56
N ILE A 70 9.27 0.80 2.41
CA ILE A 70 8.42 -0.36 2.09
C ILE A 70 8.62 -1.51 3.10
N GLU A 71 9.88 -1.85 3.42
CA GLU A 71 10.19 -2.89 4.41
C GLU A 71 9.65 -2.57 5.82
N ALA A 72 9.72 -1.30 6.24
CA ALA A 72 9.17 -0.87 7.52
C ALA A 72 7.63 -0.95 7.53
N LEU A 73 6.96 -0.50 6.46
CA LEU A 73 5.50 -0.59 6.31
C LEU A 73 4.98 -2.03 6.35
N LEU A 74 5.73 -2.98 5.78
CA LEU A 74 5.39 -4.41 5.85
C LEU A 74 5.44 -4.99 7.27
N SER A 75 6.08 -4.31 8.22
CA SER A 75 6.19 -4.74 9.62
C SER A 75 5.26 -3.96 10.56
N GLU A 76 4.59 -2.91 10.08
CA GLU A 76 3.75 -2.03 10.88
C GLU A 76 2.28 -2.31 10.60
N PHE A 77 1.50 -2.74 11.59
CA PHE A 77 0.06 -3.02 11.40
C PHE A 77 -0.83 -1.82 11.74
N GLY A 78 -0.26 -0.79 12.37
CA GLY A 78 -0.96 0.45 12.68
C GLY A 78 -1.03 1.41 11.49
N PRO A 79 -1.94 2.41 11.57
CA PRO A 79 -1.99 3.47 10.59
C PRO A 79 -0.73 4.33 10.63
N VAL A 80 -0.19 4.67 9.46
CA VAL A 80 1.05 5.44 9.30
C VAL A 80 0.79 6.88 8.89
N PHE A 81 0.00 7.60 9.69
CA PHE A 81 -0.50 8.95 9.37
C PHE A 81 0.59 9.99 9.06
N ALA A 82 1.81 9.79 9.57
CA ALA A 82 2.94 10.69 9.31
C ALA A 82 3.49 10.58 7.88
N PHE A 83 3.25 9.45 7.19
CA PHE A 83 3.62 9.29 5.80
C PHE A 83 2.48 9.79 4.93
N SER A 84 2.68 10.95 4.29
CA SER A 84 1.82 11.39 3.19
C SER A 84 2.07 10.53 1.94
N LEU A 85 1.72 9.24 2.00
CA LEU A 85 1.94 8.28 0.91
C LEU A 85 1.21 8.70 -0.38
N ALA A 86 0.13 9.46 -0.27
CA ALA A 86 -0.50 10.14 -1.40
C ALA A 86 0.47 10.97 -2.26
N SER A 87 1.55 11.49 -1.67
CA SER A 87 2.61 12.21 -2.38
C SER A 87 3.45 11.34 -3.32
N LEU A 88 3.29 10.00 -3.30
CA LEU A 88 3.86 9.12 -4.33
C LEU A 88 3.24 9.35 -5.71
N ARG A 89 1.98 9.83 -5.73
CA ARG A 89 1.21 10.02 -6.96
C ARG A 89 1.91 11.02 -7.87
N GLY A 90 2.09 10.62 -9.12
CA GLY A 90 2.79 11.39 -10.14
C GLY A 90 4.31 11.37 -10.03
N ARG A 91 4.90 10.83 -8.95
CA ARG A 91 6.36 10.70 -8.81
C ARG A 91 6.89 9.45 -9.48
N THR A 92 6.29 8.29 -9.19
CA THR A 92 6.78 7.00 -9.69
C THR A 92 6.85 6.91 -11.23
N PRO A 93 5.94 7.51 -12.02
CA PRO A 93 6.05 7.49 -13.49
C PRO A 93 7.16 8.40 -14.04
N GLN A 94 7.70 9.32 -13.22
CA GLN A 94 8.81 10.20 -13.61
C GLN A 94 10.18 9.57 -13.32
N TRP A 95 10.21 8.43 -12.61
CA TRP A 95 11.44 7.70 -12.36
C TRP A 95 11.92 6.97 -13.61
N PRO A 96 13.20 6.54 -13.65
CA PRO A 96 13.67 5.71 -14.75
C PRO A 96 12.83 4.44 -14.88
N ASP A 97 12.63 3.97 -16.11
CA ASP A 97 11.71 2.88 -16.46
C ASP A 97 11.90 1.62 -15.60
N ALA A 98 13.14 1.27 -15.27
CA ALA A 98 13.45 0.10 -14.47
C ALA A 98 12.90 0.20 -13.04
N GLU A 99 12.96 1.38 -12.43
CA GLU A 99 12.44 1.67 -11.10
C GLU A 99 10.92 1.76 -11.10
N ALA A 100 10.33 2.46 -12.08
CA ALA A 100 8.87 2.53 -12.21
C ALA A 100 8.27 1.12 -12.40
N ALA A 101 8.89 0.29 -13.26
CA ALA A 101 8.48 -1.10 -13.45
C ALA A 101 8.68 -1.95 -12.19
N LEU A 102 9.68 -1.66 -11.36
CA LEU A 102 9.91 -2.35 -10.09
C LEU A 102 8.86 -2.00 -9.05
N VAL A 103 8.45 -0.73 -8.96
CA VAL A 103 7.34 -0.31 -8.10
C VAL A 103 6.04 -0.98 -8.55
N ARG A 104 5.78 -1.08 -9.85
CA ARG A 104 4.62 -1.82 -10.37
C ARG A 104 4.66 -3.30 -9.95
N ARG A 105 5.82 -3.97 -10.06
CA ARG A 105 5.96 -5.36 -9.60
C ARG A 105 5.78 -5.52 -8.10
N LEU A 106 6.19 -4.53 -7.30
CA LEU A 106 5.90 -4.51 -5.86
C LEU A 106 4.39 -4.51 -5.63
N VAL A 107 3.64 -3.64 -6.30
CA VAL A 107 2.17 -3.59 -6.20
C VAL A 107 1.56 -4.92 -6.63
N ASP A 108 2.01 -5.51 -7.75
CA ASP A 108 1.55 -6.83 -8.20
C ASP A 108 1.80 -7.93 -7.16
N THR A 109 2.97 -7.89 -6.51
CA THR A 109 3.35 -8.84 -5.45
C THR A 109 2.48 -8.65 -4.20
N LEU A 110 2.24 -7.41 -3.77
CA LEU A 110 1.37 -7.12 -2.63
C LEU A 110 -0.05 -7.65 -2.86
N TRP A 111 -0.63 -7.43 -4.03
CA TRP A 111 -1.95 -7.97 -4.38
C TRP A 111 -1.99 -9.49 -4.38
N THR A 112 -0.94 -10.13 -4.91
CA THR A 112 -0.84 -11.59 -4.94
C THR A 112 -0.79 -12.18 -3.52
N GLU A 113 0.02 -11.58 -2.65
CA GLU A 113 0.20 -12.03 -1.26
C GLU A 113 -1.06 -11.75 -0.42
N LEU A 114 -1.67 -10.57 -0.58
CA LEU A 114 -2.91 -10.19 0.11
C LEU A 114 -4.03 -11.18 -0.23
N LEU A 115 -4.31 -11.37 -1.51
CA LEU A 115 -5.42 -12.24 -1.95
C LEU A 115 -5.14 -13.74 -1.81
N GLY A 116 -3.89 -14.10 -1.51
CA GLY A 116 -3.45 -15.48 -1.29
C GLY A 116 -3.74 -16.01 0.12
N ALA A 117 -3.91 -15.13 1.11
CA ALA A 117 -4.09 -15.51 2.52
C ALA A 117 -5.03 -14.55 3.27
N PHE A 118 -5.83 -15.09 4.19
CA PHE A 118 -6.70 -14.31 5.06
C PHE A 118 -6.63 -14.83 6.51
N PRO A 119 -6.37 -13.97 7.51
CA PRO A 119 -5.87 -12.60 7.35
C PRO A 119 -4.47 -12.58 6.72
N ALA A 120 -4.19 -11.58 5.89
CA ALA A 120 -2.85 -11.38 5.34
C ALA A 120 -1.88 -10.87 6.43
N GLN A 121 -0.59 -11.13 6.25
CA GLN A 121 0.48 -10.73 7.16
C GLN A 121 1.46 -9.80 6.44
N LEU A 122 0.98 -8.63 6.02
CA LEU A 122 1.71 -7.67 5.18
C LEU A 122 1.84 -6.30 5.86
N GLY A 123 1.77 -6.24 7.19
CA GLY A 123 1.77 -4.99 7.96
C GLY A 123 0.69 -4.04 7.46
N TYR A 124 1.10 -2.85 7.02
CA TYR A 124 0.21 -1.78 6.59
C TYR A 124 -0.61 -2.18 5.36
N PHE A 125 -0.11 -3.11 4.56
CA PHE A 125 -0.79 -3.59 3.35
C PHE A 125 -1.68 -4.82 3.60
N SER A 126 -2.04 -5.11 4.85
CA SER A 126 -2.79 -6.32 5.21
C SER A 126 -4.31 -6.22 4.95
N ASP A 127 -4.82 -5.04 4.66
CA ASP A 127 -6.22 -4.79 4.31
C ASP A 127 -6.38 -4.20 2.90
N THR A 128 -7.58 -4.38 2.36
CA THR A 128 -7.88 -4.01 0.98
C THR A 128 -8.07 -2.51 0.75
N PRO A 129 -8.72 -1.72 1.64
CA PRO A 129 -8.76 -0.26 1.48
C PRO A 129 -7.34 0.34 1.35
N THR A 130 -6.44 0.00 2.26
CA THR A 130 -5.09 0.54 2.26
C THR A 130 -4.30 0.10 1.03
N LEU A 131 -4.40 -1.16 0.59
CA LEU A 131 -3.71 -1.60 -0.63
C LEU A 131 -4.29 -0.95 -1.90
N ILE A 132 -5.60 -0.67 -1.96
CA ILE A 132 -6.21 0.05 -3.09
C ILE A 132 -5.67 1.48 -3.16
N ASP A 133 -5.59 2.18 -2.03
CA ASP A 133 -5.08 3.55 -1.97
C ASP A 133 -3.60 3.58 -2.34
N PHE A 134 -2.78 2.67 -1.80
CA PHE A 134 -1.38 2.54 -2.18
C PHE A 134 -1.19 2.23 -3.67
N THR A 135 -2.03 1.34 -4.23
CA THR A 135 -2.04 1.05 -5.68
C THR A 135 -2.29 2.32 -6.49
N TYR A 136 -3.27 3.12 -6.07
CA TYR A 136 -3.57 4.39 -6.71
C TYR A 136 -2.40 5.38 -6.58
N TRP A 137 -1.78 5.50 -5.40
CA TRP A 137 -0.65 6.41 -5.18
C TRP A 137 0.62 6.00 -5.93
N CYS A 138 0.80 4.72 -6.24
CA CYS A 138 1.87 4.24 -7.14
C CYS A 138 1.56 4.40 -8.64
N ASP A 139 0.53 5.17 -9.03
CA ASP A 139 0.08 5.34 -10.42
C ASP A 139 -0.29 4.02 -11.13
N ALA A 140 -0.52 2.97 -10.35
CA ALA A 140 -0.90 1.67 -10.86
C ALA A 140 -2.41 1.66 -11.15
N PRO A 141 -2.87 1.15 -12.31
CA PRO A 141 -4.30 1.12 -12.65
C PRO A 141 -5.14 0.20 -11.73
N VAL A 142 -5.75 0.80 -10.71
CA VAL A 142 -6.69 0.15 -9.76
C VAL A 142 -7.73 -0.75 -10.48
N PRO A 143 -8.39 -0.32 -11.58
CA PRO A 143 -9.39 -1.17 -12.25
C PRO A 143 -8.85 -2.51 -12.78
N GLU A 144 -7.54 -2.64 -13.01
CA GLU A 144 -6.94 -3.91 -13.43
C GLU A 144 -6.85 -4.91 -12.28
N TYR A 145 -6.45 -4.45 -11.09
CA TYR A 145 -6.39 -5.30 -9.90
C TYR A 145 -7.76 -5.72 -9.41
N LEU A 146 -8.73 -4.81 -9.42
CA LEU A 146 -10.12 -5.15 -9.07
C LEU A 146 -10.70 -6.20 -10.03
N ARG A 147 -10.43 -6.09 -11.34
CA ARG A 147 -10.82 -7.12 -12.32
C ARG A 147 -10.09 -8.44 -12.13
N HIS A 148 -8.83 -8.42 -11.70
CA HIS A 148 -8.09 -9.64 -11.38
C HIS A 148 -8.70 -10.33 -10.15
N TRP A 149 -8.88 -9.57 -9.06
CA TRP A 149 -9.49 -10.05 -7.82
C TRP A 149 -10.87 -10.66 -8.04
N GLN A 150 -11.72 -10.00 -8.81
CA GLN A 150 -13.05 -10.49 -9.20
C GLN A 150 -13.05 -11.90 -9.83
N ARG A 151 -11.96 -12.28 -10.52
CA ARG A 151 -11.83 -13.60 -11.16
C ARG A 151 -11.41 -14.70 -10.19
N LEU A 152 -10.87 -14.35 -9.03
CA LEU A 152 -10.47 -15.32 -8.02
C LEU A 152 -11.70 -15.92 -7.34
N GLU A 153 -11.69 -17.24 -7.20
CA GLU A 153 -12.74 -18.03 -6.53
C GLU A 153 -12.24 -18.64 -5.22
N THR A 154 -11.08 -18.18 -4.74
CA THR A 154 -10.47 -18.67 -3.52
C THR A 154 -11.16 -18.08 -2.30
N ARG A 155 -11.21 -18.86 -1.21
CA ARG A 155 -11.79 -18.41 0.07
C ARG A 155 -11.11 -17.13 0.62
N PRO A 156 -9.76 -17.01 0.66
CA PRO A 156 -9.11 -15.79 1.14
C PRO A 156 -9.49 -14.53 0.35
N ALA A 157 -9.57 -14.63 -0.99
CA ALA A 157 -9.98 -13.51 -1.83
C ALA A 157 -11.42 -13.07 -1.55
N ALA A 158 -12.33 -14.01 -1.25
CA ALA A 158 -13.70 -13.71 -0.89
C ALA A 158 -13.84 -13.12 0.53
N GLU A 159 -12.98 -13.51 1.47
CA GLU A 159 -12.96 -12.94 2.84
C GLU A 159 -12.48 -11.49 2.83
N HIS A 160 -11.40 -11.19 2.11
CA HIS A 160 -10.98 -9.81 1.84
C HIS A 160 -12.08 -8.97 1.17
N LEU A 161 -12.91 -9.61 0.34
CA LEU A 161 -14.00 -8.93 -0.37
C LEU A 161 -15.15 -8.63 0.60
N ALA A 162 -15.41 -9.55 1.52
CA ALA A 162 -16.38 -9.36 2.58
C ALA A 162 -15.99 -8.18 3.49
N ASP A 163 -14.72 -8.10 3.88
CA ASP A 163 -14.18 -6.98 4.68
C ASP A 163 -14.29 -5.64 3.93
N LEU A 164 -13.99 -5.61 2.63
CA LEU A 164 -14.14 -4.38 1.82
C LEU A 164 -15.60 -3.92 1.71
N VAL A 165 -16.54 -4.86 1.54
CA VAL A 165 -17.97 -4.58 1.47
C VAL A 165 -18.46 -3.99 2.79
N ASP A 166 -18.06 -4.57 3.92
CA ASP A 166 -18.37 -4.02 5.23
C ASP A 166 -17.80 -2.61 5.36
N TYR A 167 -16.50 -2.44 5.12
CA TYR A 167 -15.83 -1.14 5.19
C TYR A 167 -16.52 -0.05 4.36
N VAL A 168 -16.81 -0.32 3.08
CA VAL A 168 -17.39 0.67 2.16
C VAL A 168 -18.83 1.04 2.53
N TYR A 169 -19.63 0.09 3.03
CA TYR A 169 -21.05 0.32 3.29
C TYR A 169 -21.40 0.62 4.76
N THR A 170 -20.50 0.40 5.73
CA THR A 170 -20.78 0.67 7.15
C THR A 170 -19.90 1.77 7.76
N ILE A 171 -18.59 1.80 7.46
CA ILE A 171 -17.63 2.69 8.13
C ILE A 171 -17.48 4.01 7.37
N GLY A 172 -17.40 3.95 6.04
CA GLY A 172 -17.48 5.14 5.17
C GLY A 172 -16.12 5.64 4.67
N GLU A 173 -16.05 5.61 3.34
CA GLU A 173 -15.06 6.21 2.41
C GLU A 173 -13.60 5.70 2.50
N PRO A 174 -12.99 5.29 1.37
CA PRO A 174 -11.54 5.07 1.31
C PRO A 174 -10.79 6.34 1.71
N GLU A 175 -9.54 6.21 2.18
CA GLU A 175 -8.74 7.38 2.55
C GLU A 175 -8.51 8.30 1.35
N GLU A 176 -8.42 7.72 0.13
CA GLU A 176 -8.34 8.45 -1.13
C GLU A 176 -9.72 8.64 -1.78
N PRO A 177 -10.28 9.87 -1.80
CA PRO A 177 -11.60 10.12 -2.38
C PRO A 177 -11.67 9.79 -3.88
N ALA A 178 -10.54 9.87 -4.60
CA ALA A 178 -10.49 9.60 -6.04
C ALA A 178 -10.79 8.14 -6.41
N VAL A 179 -10.51 7.17 -5.52
CA VAL A 179 -10.77 5.75 -5.81
C VAL A 179 -12.21 5.34 -5.47
N LYS A 180 -12.91 6.08 -4.60
CA LYS A 180 -14.26 5.74 -4.13
C LYS A 180 -15.25 5.43 -5.25
N PRO A 181 -15.37 6.24 -6.34
CA PRO A 181 -16.31 5.94 -7.42
C PRO A 181 -15.98 4.62 -8.14
N VAL A 182 -14.69 4.33 -8.33
CA VAL A 182 -14.21 3.13 -9.01
C VAL A 182 -14.55 1.88 -8.19
N ILE A 183 -14.29 1.91 -6.88
CA ILE A 183 -14.59 0.80 -5.97
C ILE A 183 -16.10 0.59 -5.88
N THR A 184 -16.86 1.67 -5.67
CA THR A 184 -18.33 1.59 -5.55
C THR A 184 -18.95 0.98 -6.81
N GLU A 185 -18.54 1.44 -7.99
CA GLU A 185 -19.06 0.90 -9.25
C GLU A 185 -18.64 -0.56 -9.47
N TRP A 186 -17.42 -0.93 -9.08
CA TRP A 186 -16.97 -2.31 -9.14
C TRP A 186 -17.76 -3.23 -8.19
N LEU A 187 -18.01 -2.80 -6.96
CA LEU A 187 -18.80 -3.54 -5.98
C LEU A 187 -20.24 -3.77 -6.45
N ARG A 188 -20.84 -2.89 -7.26
CA ARG A 188 -22.20 -3.09 -7.81
C ARG A 188 -22.35 -4.25 -8.78
N GLN A 189 -21.26 -4.83 -9.27
CA GLN A 189 -21.35 -5.89 -10.26
C GLN A 189 -21.95 -7.17 -9.65
N PRO A 190 -22.93 -7.84 -10.30
CA PRO A 190 -23.60 -9.01 -9.74
C PRO A 190 -22.66 -10.15 -9.33
N VAL A 191 -21.58 -10.33 -10.10
CA VAL A 191 -20.49 -11.27 -9.82
C VAL A 191 -19.88 -11.11 -8.42
N ILE A 192 -19.85 -9.91 -7.84
CA ILE A 192 -19.35 -9.67 -6.48
C ILE A 192 -20.23 -10.41 -5.46
N GLY A 193 -21.55 -10.28 -5.58
CA GLY A 193 -22.50 -11.06 -4.78
C GLY A 193 -22.35 -12.57 -5.00
N GLU A 194 -22.12 -13.00 -6.24
CA GLU A 194 -21.84 -14.42 -6.52
C GLU A 194 -20.59 -14.93 -5.81
N ARG A 195 -19.51 -14.14 -5.76
CA ARG A 195 -18.28 -14.50 -5.05
C ARG A 195 -18.51 -14.62 -3.55
N LEU A 196 -19.17 -13.64 -2.93
CA LEU A 196 -19.49 -13.65 -1.50
C LEU A 196 -20.37 -14.85 -1.13
N ARG A 197 -21.43 -15.08 -1.90
CA ARG A 197 -22.36 -16.19 -1.69
C ARG A 197 -21.69 -17.56 -1.87
N ASN A 198 -20.93 -17.75 -2.93
CA ASN A 198 -20.26 -19.03 -3.20
C ASN A 198 -19.21 -19.35 -2.13
N ALA A 199 -18.58 -18.34 -1.57
CA ALA A 199 -17.64 -18.51 -0.47
C ALA A 199 -18.34 -18.77 0.87
N GLY A 200 -19.62 -18.43 1.04
CA GLY A 200 -20.32 -18.52 2.33
C GLY A 200 -20.05 -17.31 3.24
N CYS A 201 -19.89 -16.12 2.66
CA CYS A 201 -19.74 -14.85 3.37
C CYS A 201 -21.12 -14.17 3.54
N ASP A 202 -22.04 -14.83 4.26
CA ASP A 202 -23.48 -14.49 4.25
C ASP A 202 -23.78 -13.06 4.70
N GLY A 203 -23.14 -12.58 5.77
CA GLY A 203 -23.35 -11.22 6.29
C GLY A 203 -22.93 -10.13 5.29
N ALA A 204 -21.76 -10.29 4.66
CA ALA A 204 -21.32 -9.37 3.62
C ALA A 204 -22.17 -9.48 2.35
N HIS A 205 -22.63 -10.69 1.99
CA HIS A 205 -23.54 -10.86 0.86
C HIS A 205 -24.89 -10.16 1.09
N GLU A 206 -25.45 -10.25 2.30
CA GLU A 206 -26.67 -9.53 2.68
C GLU A 206 -26.47 -8.02 2.57
N LEU A 207 -25.40 -7.49 3.18
CA LEU A 207 -25.07 -6.06 3.12
C LEU A 207 -24.90 -5.58 1.66
N TRP A 208 -24.13 -6.32 0.87
CA TRP A 208 -23.97 -6.07 -0.57
C TRP A 208 -25.32 -6.05 -1.29
N SER A 209 -26.19 -7.02 -1.04
CA SER A 209 -27.49 -7.12 -1.72
C SER A 209 -28.44 -5.97 -1.38
N VAL A 210 -28.25 -5.31 -0.24
CA VAL A 210 -29.06 -4.14 0.17
C VAL A 210 -28.47 -2.85 -0.39
N CYS A 211 -27.15 -2.69 -0.31
CA CYS A 211 -26.48 -1.42 -0.60
C CYS A 211 -26.02 -1.29 -2.07
N ALA A 212 -25.66 -2.39 -2.72
CA ALA A 212 -25.07 -2.36 -4.06
C ALA A 212 -26.13 -2.41 -5.18
N THR A 213 -27.34 -2.91 -4.89
CA THR A 213 -28.43 -3.02 -5.88
C THR A 213 -29.50 -1.94 -5.75
N ALA A 214 -29.35 -1.02 -4.79
CA ALA A 214 -30.21 0.15 -4.60
C ALA A 214 -29.81 1.29 -5.55
#